data_AF-A0A355WJU0-F1
#
_entry.id   AF-A0A355WJU0-F1
#
_cell.length_a   1.000
_cell.length_b   1.000
_cell.length_c   1.000
_cell.angle_alpha   90.00
_cell.angle_beta   90.00
_cell.angle_gamma   90.00
#
_symmetry.space_group_name_H-M   'P 1'
#
loop_
_entity.id
_entity.type
_entity.pdbx_description
1 polymer ?
#
loop_
_entity_poly.entity_id
_entity_poly.type
_entity_poly.pdbx_seq_one_letter_code
_entity_poly.pdbx_strand_id
1 'polypeptide(L)' 'MELKDKIIVVTGAASGIGRAMAIRFAAEGAKKIICVDLNAEGAAATAAGIGG' A
#
# COMPACT_ATOMS: atom_id res chain seq x y z
N MET A 1 -1.03 -10.67 -10.10
CA MET A 1 0.33 -10.29 -10.54
C MET A 1 1.33 -11.20 -9.81
N GLU A 2 2.57 -11.31 -10.26
CA GLU A 2 3.59 -12.10 -9.55
C GLU A 2 4.30 -11.23 -8.49
N LEU A 3 3.59 -10.93 -7.40
CA LEU A 3 4.05 -9.98 -6.37
C LEU A 3 4.58 -10.66 -5.10
N LYS A 4 4.51 -11.98 -5.04
CA LYS A 4 5.03 -12.75 -3.90
C LYS A 4 6.49 -12.36 -3.65
N ASP A 5 6.81 -12.13 -2.39
CA ASP A 5 8.15 -11.78 -1.92
C ASP A 5 8.71 -10.43 -2.44
N LYS A 6 7.90 -9.60 -3.12
CA LYS A 6 8.30 -8.27 -3.61
C LYS A 6 8.08 -7.16 -2.58
N ILE A 7 8.95 -6.15 -2.62
CA ILE A 7 8.78 -4.89 -1.88
C ILE A 7 8.27 -3.83 -2.84
N ILE A 8 7.20 -3.13 -2.46
CA ILE A 8 6.50 -2.19 -3.34
C ILE A 8 6.37 -0.83 -2.64
N VAL A 9 6.64 0.26 -3.38
CA VAL A 9 6.39 1.63 -2.93
C VAL A 9 5.20 2.18 -3.72
N VAL A 10 4.19 2.68 -3.01
CA VAL A 10 3.01 3.29 -3.62
C VAL A 10 2.98 4.76 -3.24
N THR A 11 3.10 5.65 -4.24
CA THR A 11 2.90 7.09 -4.08
C THR A 11 1.44 7.45 -4.29
N GLY A 12 0.93 8.49 -3.61
CA GLY A 12 -0.51 8.79 -3.63
C GLY A 12 -1.34 7.77 -2.85
N ALA A 13 -0.74 7.09 -1.86
CA ALA A 13 -1.35 5.95 -1.17
C ALA A 13 -2.46 6.32 -0.18
N ALA A 14 -2.69 7.61 0.11
CA ALA A 14 -3.73 8.02 1.05
C ALA A 14 -5.16 7.83 0.49
N SER A 15 -5.33 7.81 -0.82
CA SER A 15 -6.67 7.78 -1.43
C SER A 15 -6.70 7.18 -2.84
N GLY A 16 -7.91 7.08 -3.40
CA GLY A 16 -8.14 6.72 -4.80
C GLY A 16 -7.45 5.43 -5.23
N ILE A 17 -6.78 5.50 -6.39
CA ILE A 17 -6.11 4.35 -7.01
C ILE A 17 -4.92 3.90 -6.16
N GLY A 18 -4.11 4.82 -5.61
CA GLY A 18 -2.94 4.45 -4.79
C GLY A 18 -3.34 3.58 -3.60
N ARG A 19 -4.37 3.99 -2.85
CA ARG A 19 -4.95 3.18 -1.77
C ARG A 19 -5.47 1.83 -2.26
N ALA A 20 -6.22 1.80 -3.37
CA ALA A 20 -6.75 0.56 -3.92
C ALA A 20 -5.65 -0.42 -4.35
N MET A 21 -4.56 0.08 -4.93
CA MET A 21 -3.39 -0.72 -5.32
C MET A 21 -2.67 -1.28 -4.10
N ALA A 22 -2.47 -0.47 -3.04
CA ALA A 22 -1.86 -0.94 -1.79
C ALA A 22 -2.65 -2.12 -1.18
N ILE A 23 -3.98 -2.00 -1.11
CA ILE A 23 -4.88 -3.07 -0.64
C ILE A 23 -4.76 -4.31 -1.53
N ARG A 24 -4.77 -4.13 -2.86
CA ARG A 24 -4.67 -5.25 -3.80
C ARG A 24 -3.34 -5.97 -3.70
N PHE A 25 -2.23 -5.24 -3.59
CA PHE A 25 -0.89 -5.80 -3.46
C PHE A 25 -0.72 -6.60 -2.18
N ALA A 26 -1.30 -6.13 -1.07
CA ALA A 26 -1.28 -6.85 0.19
C ALA A 26 -2.02 -8.19 0.06
N ALA A 27 -3.20 -8.18 -0.57
CA ALA A 27 -3.98 -9.39 -0.83
C ALA A 27 -3.28 -10.37 -1.79
N GLU A 28 -2.40 -9.90 -2.67
CA GLU A 28 -1.61 -10.74 -3.59
C GLU A 28 -0.30 -11.27 -2.97
N GLY A 29 -0.03 -11.00 -1.69
CA GLY A 29 1.10 -11.59 -0.97
C GLY A 29 2.43 -10.86 -1.16
N ALA A 30 2.39 -9.54 -1.43
CA ALA A 30 3.60 -8.73 -1.40
C ALA A 30 4.31 -8.85 -0.03
N LYS A 31 5.65 -8.89 -0.05
CA LYS A 31 6.46 -9.00 1.18
C LYS A 31 6.32 -7.77 2.07
N LYS A 32 6.29 -6.59 1.43
CA LYS A 32 6.22 -5.30 2.11
C LYS A 32 5.67 -4.24 1.17
N ILE A 33 4.84 -3.37 1.71
CA ILE A 33 4.26 -2.23 0.98
C ILE A 33 4.60 -0.97 1.77
N ILE A 34 5.10 0.05 1.07
CA ILE A 34 5.43 1.35 1.65
C ILE A 34 4.45 2.35 1.05
N CYS A 35 3.55 2.86 1.89
CA CYS A 35 2.57 3.88 1.51
C CYS A 35 3.20 5.27 1.66
N VAL A 36 3.28 6.02 0.57
CA VAL A 36 3.83 7.38 0.52
C VAL A 36 2.77 8.34 0.01
N ASP A 37 2.55 9.41 0.76
CA ASP A 37 1.64 10.48 0.37
C ASP A 37 2.01 11.78 1.09
N LEU A 38 1.57 12.92 0.57
CA LEU A 38 1.64 14.20 1.29
C LEU A 38 0.68 14.19 2.49
N ASN A 39 -0.46 13.50 2.37
CA ASN A 39 -1.34 13.24 3.50
C ASN A 39 -0.81 12.04 4.32
N ALA A 40 0.07 12.34 5.29
CA ALA A 40 0.70 11.35 6.15
C ALA A 40 -0.31 10.50 6.94
N GLU A 41 -1.38 11.11 7.46
CA GLU A 41 -2.42 10.40 8.21
C GLU A 41 -3.19 9.42 7.31
N GLY A 42 -3.52 9.85 6.09
CA GLY A 42 -4.18 8.99 5.12
C GLY A 42 -3.31 7.82 4.67
N ALA A 43 -2.00 8.05 4.45
CA ALA A 43 -1.05 6.99 4.13
C ALA A 43 -0.90 5.99 5.29
N ALA A 44 -0.82 6.49 6.53
CA ALA A 44 -0.76 5.65 7.73
C ALA A 44 -2.03 4.82 7.91
N ALA A 45 -3.21 5.40 7.66
CA ALA A 45 -4.48 4.68 7.71
C ALA A 45 -4.55 3.56 6.65
N THR A 46 -4.09 3.82 5.43
CA THR A 46 -3.98 2.78 4.39
C THR A 46 -3.04 1.65 4.82
N ALA A 47 -1.84 1.98 5.34
CA ALA A 47 -0.87 0.99 5.80
C ALA A 47 -1.41 0.12 6.94
N ALA A 48 -2.04 0.75 7.95
CA ALA A 48 -2.70 0.04 9.04
C ALA A 48 -3.80 -0.92 8.55
N GLY A 49 -4.56 -0.51 7.52
CA GLY A 49 -5.61 -1.32 6.90
C GLY A 49 -5.11 -2.56 6.15
N ILE A 50 -3.80 -2.66 5.87
CA ILE A 50 -3.18 -3.78 5.13
C ILE A 50 -2.15 -4.56 5.95
N GLY A 51 -2.09 -4.35 7.27
CA GLY A 51 -1.24 -5.12 8.17
C GLY A 51 -0.07 -4.36 8.80
N GLY A 52 -0.01 -3.03 8.65
CA GLY A 52 1.02 -2.16 9.23
C GLY A 52 2.27 -2.02 8.36
#